data_AF-A0A844ATK5-F1
#
_entry.id   AF-A0A844ATK5-F1
#
_cell.length_a   1.000
_cell.length_b   1.000
_cell.length_c   1.000
_cell.angle_alpha   90.00
_cell.angle_beta   90.00
_cell.angle_gamma   90.00
#
_symmetry.space_group_name_H-M   'P 1'
#
loop_
_entity.id
_entity.type
_entity.pdbx_description
1 polymer ?
#
loop_
_entity_poly.entity_id
_entity_poly.type
_entity_poly.pdbx_seq_one_letter_code
_entity_poly.pdbx_strand_id
1 'polypeptide(L)'
;MAPAVLIQNIVRLGQTLHRGGCAPYKIEKYVQHYGATHGITTVVQATPNAINYHFPDENNQTVLSRLEPAQIDLSLLAHTILHINDPARTPLKDPGSYPGWLIFLANIAVPPSFLTLIGASLHSVALAAVLGFLVWVCQQICRKDRAILTEFLSALVTGIAVSYISSIGFAVPVWGLSIAAIILFVPGLSIANALECLAFNDLVSGTGLLAHSLFVLMKLFIGIYIGLSLGDVFWGQGISAPNVSEVYFWMPFVALPLLSFSVGVIFNARLQDIALALPVTILGMWGPLLLDFGGGWIVGTWLTAMVITLYGTWLAKRLKLTGAIYIVQGIIILVPGSRVLMGATQSLFAESLMADASVGLSAFLMFSSIVAGQVTALALYSQKNRNLVS
;
A
#
# COMPACT_ATOMS: atom_id res chain seq x y z
N MET A 1 22.78 33.22 12.21
CA MET A 1 22.57 32.48 13.47
C MET A 1 21.09 32.41 13.77
N ALA A 2 20.47 31.41 13.19
CA ALA A 2 19.19 30.90 13.55
C ALA A 2 19.20 30.41 15.00
N PRO A 3 18.10 30.59 15.73
CA PRO A 3 17.99 29.99 17.06
C PRO A 3 18.06 28.46 16.93
N ALA A 4 18.81 27.79 17.81
CA ALA A 4 18.93 26.32 17.84
C ALA A 4 17.57 25.59 17.82
N VAL A 5 16.54 26.26 18.36
CA VAL A 5 15.14 25.81 18.34
C VAL A 5 14.60 25.64 16.92
N LEU A 6 14.95 26.54 15.99
CA LEU A 6 14.47 26.49 14.61
C LEU A 6 15.09 25.32 13.84
N ILE A 7 16.38 25.04 14.05
CA ILE A 7 17.06 23.84 13.50
C ILE A 7 16.37 22.57 14.02
N GLN A 8 16.09 22.49 15.32
CA GLN A 8 15.38 21.36 15.91
C GLN A 8 13.98 21.17 15.32
N ASN A 9 13.25 22.27 15.08
CA ASN A 9 11.93 22.22 14.46
C ASN A 9 11.99 21.69 13.01
N ILE A 10 12.97 22.13 12.22
CA ILE A 10 13.19 21.66 10.85
C ILE A 10 13.49 20.15 10.83
N VAL A 11 14.38 19.70 11.72
CA VAL A 11 14.72 18.27 11.84
C VAL A 11 13.50 17.45 12.27
N ARG A 12 12.75 17.94 13.26
CA ARG A 12 11.53 17.28 13.75
C ARG A 12 10.46 17.19 12.66
N LEU A 13 10.31 18.23 11.85
CA LEU A 13 9.38 18.24 10.72
C LEU A 13 9.72 17.14 9.71
N GLY A 14 10.99 17.03 9.31
CA GLY A 14 11.43 15.98 8.38
C GLY A 14 11.24 14.57 8.94
N GLN A 15 11.52 14.36 10.22
CA GLN A 15 11.24 13.10 10.92
C GLN A 15 9.74 12.79 10.98
N THR A 16 8.89 13.80 11.16
CA THR A 16 7.43 13.64 11.21
C THR A 16 6.86 13.30 9.83
N LEU A 17 7.34 13.95 8.77
CA LEU A 17 6.99 13.61 7.38
C LEU A 17 7.40 12.18 7.03
N HIS A 18 8.60 11.77 7.44
CA HIS A 18 9.08 10.39 7.27
C HIS A 18 8.18 9.39 7.99
N ARG A 19 7.88 9.64 9.28
CA ARG A 19 6.96 8.81 10.08
C ARG A 19 5.54 8.76 9.53
N GLY A 20 5.12 9.75 8.73
CA GLY A 20 3.84 9.73 8.04
C GLY A 20 3.84 8.92 6.73
N GLY A 21 4.98 8.40 6.29
CA GLY A 21 5.11 7.67 5.03
C GLY A 21 5.30 8.55 3.79
N CYS A 22 5.81 9.78 3.95
CA CYS A 22 6.13 10.66 2.82
C CYS A 22 7.26 10.10 1.96
N ALA A 23 7.18 10.25 0.63
CA ALA A 23 8.25 9.87 -0.27
C ALA A 23 9.53 10.72 0.00
N PRO A 24 10.73 10.12 0.04
CA PRO A 24 11.97 10.83 0.40
C PRO A 24 12.22 12.14 -0.36
N TYR A 25 12.12 12.14 -1.70
CA TYR A 25 12.29 13.37 -2.49
C TYR A 25 11.31 14.50 -2.13
N LYS A 26 10.10 14.18 -1.63
CA LYS A 26 9.13 15.19 -1.14
C LYS A 26 9.54 15.73 0.22
N ILE A 27 10.09 14.88 1.09
CA ILE A 27 10.63 15.31 2.39
C ILE A 27 11.68 16.39 2.15
N GLU A 28 12.60 16.18 1.21
CA GLU A 28 13.60 17.18 0.83
C GLU A 28 12.95 18.52 0.46
N LYS A 29 11.98 18.49 -0.48
CA LYS A 29 11.30 19.71 -0.94
C LYS A 29 10.53 20.42 0.18
N TYR A 30 9.80 19.67 1.00
CA TYR A 30 8.99 20.24 2.09
C TYR A 30 9.85 20.85 3.19
N VAL A 31 10.94 20.17 3.58
CA VAL A 31 11.86 20.67 4.60
C VAL A 31 12.61 21.91 4.09
N GLN A 32 13.11 21.87 2.85
CA GLN A 32 13.77 23.03 2.22
C GLN A 32 12.84 24.23 2.11
N HIS A 33 11.58 24.01 1.70
CA HIS A 33 10.58 25.07 1.64
C HIS A 33 10.30 25.66 3.03
N TYR A 34 10.08 24.80 4.04
CA TYR A 34 9.85 25.25 5.40
C TYR A 34 11.04 26.04 5.96
N GLY A 35 12.28 25.60 5.71
CA GLY A 35 13.49 26.35 6.07
C GLY A 35 13.54 27.73 5.41
N ALA A 36 13.29 27.80 4.10
CA ALA A 36 13.30 29.05 3.35
C ALA A 36 12.25 30.07 3.84
N THR A 37 11.03 29.60 4.18
CA THR A 37 9.99 30.48 4.76
C THR A 37 10.35 31.06 6.13
N HIS A 38 11.29 30.42 6.84
CA HIS A 38 11.81 30.86 8.13
C HIS A 38 13.20 31.53 8.02
N GLY A 39 13.66 31.82 6.80
CA GLY A 39 14.91 32.54 6.55
C GLY A 39 16.18 31.70 6.72
N ILE A 40 16.10 30.36 6.66
CA ILE A 40 17.25 29.47 6.74
C ILE A 40 17.42 28.70 5.44
N THR A 41 18.60 28.80 4.83
CA THR A 41 18.98 27.91 3.73
C THR A 41 19.27 26.53 4.29
N THR A 42 18.57 25.52 3.78
CA THR A 42 18.77 24.12 4.15
C THR A 42 18.98 23.29 2.90
N VAL A 43 19.97 22.41 2.93
CA VAL A 43 20.15 21.35 1.93
C VAL A 43 19.84 20.04 2.62
N VAL A 44 18.97 19.25 2.00
CA VAL A 44 18.43 18.03 2.60
C VAL A 44 18.59 16.90 1.60
N GLN A 45 19.09 15.76 2.09
CA GLN A 45 19.11 14.52 1.35
C GLN A 45 18.37 13.47 2.17
N ALA A 46 17.25 12.99 1.66
CA ALA A 46 16.42 11.99 2.31
C ALA A 46 16.58 10.64 1.61
N THR A 47 16.59 9.58 2.42
CA THR A 47 16.54 8.20 1.98
C THR A 47 15.49 7.46 2.81
N PRO A 48 15.10 6.22 2.46
CA PRO A 48 14.10 5.48 3.22
C PRO A 48 14.44 5.30 4.71
N ASN A 49 15.72 5.29 5.08
CA ASN A 49 16.17 4.98 6.45
C ASN A 49 17.06 6.08 7.08
N ALA A 50 17.25 7.23 6.41
CA ALA A 50 18.04 8.32 6.93
C ALA A 50 17.68 9.65 6.28
N ILE A 51 17.83 10.75 7.03
CA ILE A 51 17.75 12.11 6.50
C ILE A 51 19.01 12.87 6.94
N ASN A 52 19.71 13.42 5.95
CA ASN A 52 20.85 14.30 6.13
C ASN A 52 20.39 15.74 5.94
N TYR A 53 20.68 16.59 6.92
CA TYR A 53 20.44 18.02 6.88
C TYR A 53 21.78 18.75 6.88
N HIS A 54 21.94 19.73 6.00
CA HIS A 54 23.07 20.64 5.97
C HIS A 54 22.55 22.07 6.01
N PHE A 55 23.11 22.87 6.93
CA PHE A 55 22.73 24.25 7.18
C PHE A 55 23.92 25.17 6.85
N PRO A 56 24.05 25.64 5.59
CA PRO A 56 25.19 26.45 5.16
C PRO A 56 25.35 27.75 5.97
N ASP A 57 24.24 28.42 6.25
CA ASP A 57 24.19 29.72 6.94
C ASP A 57 24.52 29.60 8.45
N GLU A 58 24.54 28.37 8.98
CA GLU A 58 24.72 28.07 10.40
C GLU A 58 26.01 27.28 10.61
N ASN A 59 27.15 27.92 10.29
CA ASN A 59 28.50 27.36 10.41
C ASN A 59 28.68 26.00 9.69
N ASN A 60 28.00 25.79 8.56
CA ASN A 60 27.97 24.51 7.83
C ASN A 60 27.61 23.32 8.74
N GLN A 61 26.70 23.52 9.70
CA GLN A 61 26.27 22.45 10.58
C GLN A 61 25.62 21.32 9.76
N THR A 62 26.00 20.08 10.07
CA THR A 62 25.38 18.88 9.51
C THR A 62 24.67 18.09 10.61
N VAL A 63 23.47 17.62 10.32
CA VAL A 63 22.69 16.76 11.21
C VAL A 63 22.30 15.52 10.42
N LEU A 64 22.73 14.36 10.90
CA LEU A 64 22.31 13.06 10.37
C LEU A 64 21.28 12.46 11.31
N SER A 65 20.10 12.16 10.79
CA SER A 65 19.06 11.39 11.49
C SER A 65 18.92 10.02 10.85
N ARG A 66 19.26 8.95 11.58
CA ARG A 66 18.94 7.57 11.17
C ARG A 66 17.54 7.22 11.66
N LEU A 67 16.72 6.67 10.77
CA LEU A 67 15.31 6.41 11.02
C LEU A 67 15.01 4.93 10.79
N GLU A 68 14.07 4.41 11.58
CA GLU A 68 13.44 3.12 11.29
C GLU A 68 12.57 3.23 10.03
N PRO A 69 12.22 2.13 9.35
CA PRO A 69 11.29 2.16 8.23
C PRO A 69 9.98 2.90 8.60
N ALA A 70 9.47 3.70 7.68
CA ALA A 70 8.31 4.55 7.93
C ALA A 70 7.09 3.73 8.37
N GLN A 71 6.46 4.15 9.46
CA GLN A 71 5.12 3.68 9.82
C GLN A 71 4.10 4.43 8.93
N ILE A 72 3.01 3.78 8.54
CA ILE A 72 2.03 4.44 7.67
C ILE A 72 1.01 5.17 8.55
N ASP A 73 1.14 6.49 8.65
CA ASP A 73 0.14 7.37 9.27
C ASP A 73 -0.22 8.53 8.33
N LEU A 74 -1.30 8.32 7.58
CA LEU A 74 -1.74 9.27 6.56
C LEU A 74 -2.34 10.54 7.18
N SER A 75 -2.92 10.47 8.38
CA SER A 75 -3.42 11.66 9.09
C SER A 75 -2.27 12.54 9.55
N LEU A 76 -1.20 11.94 10.11
CA LEU A 76 0.00 12.66 10.52
C LEU A 76 0.66 13.33 9.32
N LEU A 77 0.77 12.60 8.21
CA LEU A 77 1.31 13.13 6.96
C LEU A 77 0.50 14.34 6.48
N ALA A 78 -0.83 14.20 6.42
CA ALA A 78 -1.70 15.28 5.98
C ALA A 78 -1.61 16.51 6.89
N HIS A 79 -1.63 16.31 8.20
CA HIS A 79 -1.56 17.39 9.18
C HIS A 79 -0.21 18.12 9.13
N THR A 80 0.88 17.39 8.91
CA THR A 80 2.23 17.97 8.79
C THR A 80 2.35 18.81 7.53
N ILE A 81 1.82 18.36 6.39
CA ILE A 81 1.82 19.14 5.15
C ILE A 81 0.95 20.39 5.28
N LEU A 82 -0.23 20.28 5.92
CA LEU A 82 -1.07 21.44 6.19
C LEU A 82 -0.38 22.47 7.08
N HIS A 83 0.34 22.02 8.12
CA HIS A 83 1.13 22.91 8.95
C HIS A 83 2.19 23.68 8.17
N ILE A 84 2.90 23.02 7.24
CA ILE A 84 3.91 23.69 6.39
C ILE A 84 3.28 24.80 5.55
N ASN A 85 2.07 24.55 5.03
CA ASN A 85 1.36 25.51 4.17
C ASN A 85 0.69 26.65 4.95
N ASP A 86 0.18 26.38 6.16
CA ASP A 86 -0.48 27.35 7.02
C ASP A 86 -0.21 27.07 8.53
N PRO A 87 0.95 27.51 9.04
CA PRO A 87 1.36 27.26 10.42
C PRO A 87 0.40 27.87 11.46
N ALA A 88 -0.25 28.98 11.10
CA ALA A 88 -1.13 29.72 12.00
C ALA A 88 -2.46 29.00 12.24
N ARG A 89 -3.00 28.33 11.21
CA ARG A 89 -4.27 27.59 11.31
C ARG A 89 -4.11 26.16 11.81
N THR A 90 -2.94 25.56 11.63
CA THR A 90 -2.71 24.15 11.95
C THR A 90 -1.46 23.96 12.80
N PRO A 91 -1.55 23.90 14.14
CA PRO A 91 -0.37 23.71 14.99
C PRO A 91 0.22 22.29 14.81
N LEU A 92 1.53 22.13 14.95
CA LEU A 92 2.18 20.80 14.96
C LEU A 92 1.74 20.01 16.19
N LYS A 93 0.66 19.23 16.03
CA LYS A 93 0.17 18.29 17.02
C LYS A 93 -0.06 16.95 16.33
N ASP A 94 0.35 15.87 16.99
CA ASP A 94 0.07 14.52 16.52
C ASP A 94 -1.46 14.32 16.47
N PRO A 95 -2.04 14.07 15.28
CA PRO A 95 -3.44 13.72 15.19
C PRO A 95 -3.64 12.39 15.92
N GLY A 96 -4.67 12.31 16.76
CA GLY A 96 -4.98 11.07 17.48
C GLY A 96 -5.23 9.93 16.49
N SER A 97 -4.79 8.72 16.84
CA SER A 97 -5.09 7.51 16.06
C SER A 97 -6.51 7.01 16.32
N TYR A 98 -7.05 6.24 15.37
CA TYR A 98 -8.31 5.52 15.60
C TYR A 98 -8.23 4.60 16.83
N PRO A 99 -9.35 4.39 17.55
CA PRO A 99 -9.35 3.54 18.72
C PRO A 99 -9.05 2.08 18.34
N GLY A 100 -8.36 1.36 19.22
CA GLY A 100 -7.86 0.00 18.93
C GLY A 100 -8.95 -1.00 18.55
N TRP A 101 -10.18 -0.86 19.07
CA TRP A 101 -11.31 -1.71 18.69
C TRP A 101 -11.73 -1.52 17.23
N LEU A 102 -11.61 -0.30 16.68
CA LEU A 102 -11.95 -0.03 15.29
C LEU A 102 -10.86 -0.56 14.36
N ILE A 103 -9.59 -0.45 14.76
CA ILE A 103 -8.46 -1.07 14.04
C ILE A 103 -8.61 -2.59 14.02
N PHE A 104 -9.04 -3.19 15.14
CA PHE A 104 -9.34 -4.61 15.24
C PHE A 104 -10.44 -5.04 14.24
N LEU A 105 -11.58 -4.33 14.24
CA LEU A 105 -12.68 -4.62 13.31
C LEU A 105 -12.25 -4.42 11.85
N ALA A 106 -11.44 -3.40 11.56
CA ALA A 106 -10.90 -3.16 10.23
C ALA A 106 -10.01 -4.31 9.76
N ASN A 107 -9.15 -4.86 10.62
CA ASN A 107 -8.31 -6.02 10.28
C ASN A 107 -9.16 -7.27 9.93
N ILE A 108 -10.27 -7.48 10.64
CA ILE A 108 -11.19 -8.59 10.37
C ILE A 108 -11.99 -8.36 9.09
N ALA A 109 -12.36 -7.12 8.79
CA ALA A 109 -13.21 -6.78 7.65
C ALA A 109 -12.47 -6.77 6.30
N VAL A 110 -11.15 -6.54 6.28
CA VAL A 110 -10.36 -6.46 5.04
C VAL A 110 -10.38 -7.77 4.24
N PRO A 111 -10.01 -8.95 4.80
CA PRO A 111 -9.99 -10.20 4.05
C PRO A 111 -11.33 -10.63 3.42
N PRO A 112 -12.48 -10.64 4.14
CA PRO A 112 -13.76 -11.03 3.55
C PRO A 112 -14.23 -10.03 2.48
N SER A 113 -13.97 -8.73 2.69
CA SER A 113 -14.31 -7.71 1.69
C SER A 113 -13.51 -7.91 0.41
N PHE A 114 -12.20 -8.14 0.53
CA PHE A 114 -11.33 -8.41 -0.62
C PHE A 114 -11.74 -9.68 -1.37
N LEU A 115 -12.03 -10.77 -0.66
CA LEU A 115 -12.43 -12.03 -1.28
C LEU A 115 -13.81 -11.94 -1.97
N THR A 116 -14.73 -11.15 -1.40
CA THR A 116 -16.02 -10.83 -2.02
C THR A 116 -15.85 -10.11 -3.35
N LEU A 117 -14.87 -9.20 -3.46
CA LEU A 117 -14.59 -8.47 -4.71
C LEU A 117 -13.97 -9.36 -5.78
N ILE A 118 -13.10 -10.30 -5.39
CA ILE A 118 -12.53 -11.28 -6.33
C ILE A 118 -13.60 -12.28 -6.81
N GLY A 119 -14.66 -12.50 -6.04
CA GLY A 119 -15.68 -13.49 -6.35
C GLY A 119 -15.22 -14.86 -5.86
N ALA A 120 -15.70 -15.26 -4.69
CA ALA A 120 -15.42 -16.58 -4.10
C ALA A 120 -16.68 -17.19 -3.48
N SER A 121 -16.57 -18.42 -2.97
CA SER A 121 -17.69 -19.04 -2.24
C SER A 121 -18.00 -18.29 -0.95
N LEU A 122 -19.27 -18.27 -0.55
CA LEU A 122 -19.71 -17.57 0.66
C LEU A 122 -19.03 -18.12 1.92
N HIS A 123 -18.79 -19.43 1.94
CA HIS A 123 -18.02 -20.08 3.01
C HIS A 123 -16.60 -19.53 3.11
N SER A 124 -15.92 -19.33 1.98
CA SER A 124 -14.57 -18.76 1.96
C SER A 124 -14.56 -17.32 2.47
N VAL A 125 -15.58 -16.54 2.13
CA VAL A 125 -15.74 -15.16 2.64
C VAL A 125 -15.90 -15.18 4.17
N ALA A 126 -16.74 -16.05 4.72
CA ALA A 126 -16.91 -16.17 6.18
C ALA A 126 -15.60 -16.60 6.88
N LEU A 127 -14.89 -17.57 6.30
CA LEU A 127 -13.61 -18.06 6.83
C LEU A 127 -12.50 -17.01 6.74
N ALA A 128 -12.52 -16.14 5.72
CA ALA A 128 -11.56 -15.04 5.59
C ALA A 128 -11.63 -14.08 6.80
N ALA A 129 -12.80 -13.85 7.39
CA ALA A 129 -12.93 -13.05 8.60
C ALA A 129 -12.18 -13.67 9.80
N VAL A 130 -12.27 -15.00 9.95
CA VAL A 130 -11.54 -15.76 10.99
C VAL A 130 -10.03 -15.66 10.78
N LEU A 131 -9.57 -15.76 9.53
CA LEU A 131 -8.16 -15.59 9.21
C LEU A 131 -7.68 -14.14 9.43
N GLY A 132 -8.52 -13.14 9.15
CA GLY A 132 -8.22 -11.74 9.49
C GLY A 132 -8.04 -11.51 10.98
N PHE A 133 -8.86 -12.16 11.81
CA PHE A 133 -8.67 -12.18 13.26
C PHE A 133 -7.33 -12.83 13.64
N LEU A 134 -6.99 -13.98 13.05
CA LEU A 134 -5.74 -14.68 13.29
C LEU A 134 -4.52 -13.81 12.94
N VAL A 135 -4.57 -13.13 11.79
CA VAL A 135 -3.51 -12.21 11.36
C VAL A 135 -3.37 -11.04 12.32
N TRP A 136 -4.48 -10.48 12.81
CA TRP A 136 -4.43 -9.44 13.84
C TRP A 136 -3.78 -9.95 15.14
N VAL A 137 -4.06 -11.18 15.57
CA VAL A 137 -3.39 -11.78 16.73
C VAL A 137 -1.88 -11.88 16.50
N CYS A 138 -1.45 -12.32 15.31
CA CYS A 138 -0.02 -12.33 14.94
C CYS A 138 0.60 -10.92 15.04
N GLN A 139 -0.09 -9.87 14.58
CA GLN A 139 0.38 -8.48 14.72
C GLN A 139 0.54 -8.07 16.20
N GLN A 140 -0.36 -8.50 17.09
CA GLN A 140 -0.25 -8.19 18.52
C GLN A 140 0.89 -8.95 19.21
N ILE A 141 1.20 -10.16 18.77
CA ILE A 141 2.30 -10.98 19.32
C ILE A 141 3.67 -10.47 18.82
N CYS A 142 3.78 -10.14 17.53
CA CYS A 142 5.03 -9.73 16.88
C CYS A 142 5.34 -8.23 17.02
N ARG A 143 5.24 -7.67 18.23
CA ARG A 143 5.55 -6.25 18.47
C ARG A 143 7.05 -6.03 18.75
N LYS A 144 7.52 -4.79 18.55
CA LYS A 144 8.90 -4.32 18.81
C LYS A 144 9.94 -5.11 18.00
N ASP A 145 10.92 -5.74 18.64
CA ASP A 145 12.05 -6.43 18.01
C ASP A 145 11.62 -7.58 17.10
N ARG A 146 10.40 -8.10 17.27
CA ARG A 146 9.83 -9.18 16.45
C ARG A 146 9.00 -8.68 15.27
N ALA A 147 8.88 -7.37 15.07
CA ALA A 147 8.07 -6.79 14.00
C ALA A 147 8.48 -7.29 12.61
N ILE A 148 9.79 -7.53 12.40
CA ILE A 148 10.32 -8.05 11.13
C ILE A 148 9.82 -9.45 10.76
N LEU A 149 9.32 -10.22 11.74
CA LEU A 149 8.79 -11.56 11.54
C LEU A 149 7.27 -11.55 11.29
N THR A 150 6.58 -10.43 11.52
CA THR A 150 5.12 -10.36 11.48
C THR A 150 4.56 -10.80 10.13
N GLU A 151 5.14 -10.32 9.02
CA GLU A 151 4.62 -10.65 7.69
C GLU A 151 4.77 -12.14 7.39
N PHE A 152 5.97 -12.69 7.66
CA PHE A 152 6.26 -14.10 7.43
C PHE A 152 5.44 -15.03 8.34
N LEU A 153 5.39 -14.74 9.65
CA LEU A 153 4.66 -15.56 10.61
C LEU A 153 3.16 -15.55 10.33
N SER A 154 2.59 -14.38 10.02
CA SER A 154 1.17 -14.28 9.69
C SER A 154 0.84 -15.10 8.43
N ALA A 155 1.68 -15.04 7.41
CA ALA A 155 1.54 -15.83 6.19
C ALA A 155 1.67 -17.34 6.44
N LEU A 156 2.65 -17.75 7.27
CA LEU A 156 2.85 -19.13 7.68
C LEU A 156 1.63 -19.70 8.43
N VAL A 157 1.19 -19.01 9.48
CA VAL A 157 0.07 -19.47 10.31
C VAL A 157 -1.23 -19.47 9.49
N THR A 158 -1.43 -18.48 8.62
CA THR A 158 -2.54 -18.47 7.66
C THR A 158 -2.51 -19.70 6.75
N GLY A 159 -1.36 -20.03 6.16
CA GLY A 159 -1.23 -21.23 5.30
C GLY A 159 -1.59 -22.51 6.05
N ILE A 160 -1.08 -22.69 7.27
CA ILE A 160 -1.40 -23.86 8.11
C ILE A 160 -2.91 -23.92 8.42
N ALA A 161 -3.51 -22.77 8.77
CA ALA A 161 -4.93 -22.68 9.08
C ALA A 161 -5.83 -22.97 7.87
N VAL A 162 -5.45 -22.48 6.68
CA VAL A 162 -6.19 -22.75 5.44
C VAL A 162 -6.08 -24.21 5.04
N SER A 163 -4.91 -24.84 5.18
CA SER A 163 -4.75 -26.28 4.93
C SER A 163 -5.60 -27.11 5.91
N TYR A 164 -5.65 -26.73 7.20
CA TYR A 164 -6.56 -27.34 8.18
C TYR A 164 -8.04 -27.20 7.80
N ILE A 165 -8.47 -26.02 7.37
CA ILE A 165 -9.86 -25.79 6.91
C ILE A 165 -10.19 -26.70 5.72
N SER A 166 -9.26 -26.82 4.78
CA SER A 166 -9.41 -27.65 3.58
C SER A 166 -9.47 -29.14 3.91
N SER A 167 -8.68 -29.61 4.89
CA SER A 167 -8.65 -31.03 5.30
C SER A 167 -9.92 -31.50 6.01
N ILE A 168 -10.66 -30.58 6.67
CA ILE A 168 -11.97 -30.88 7.29
C ILE A 168 -13.08 -31.08 6.24
N GLY A 169 -12.79 -30.83 4.96
CA GLY A 169 -13.72 -31.05 3.84
C GLY A 169 -14.42 -29.79 3.36
N PHE A 170 -14.01 -28.59 3.81
CA PHE A 170 -14.47 -27.35 3.21
C PHE A 170 -13.78 -27.12 1.87
N ALA A 171 -14.57 -27.14 0.80
CA ALA A 171 -14.17 -26.77 -0.55
C ALA A 171 -13.85 -25.27 -0.65
N VAL A 172 -12.58 -24.89 -0.46
CA VAL A 172 -12.12 -23.48 -0.47
C VAL A 172 -11.00 -23.26 -1.49
N PRO A 173 -10.90 -22.06 -2.10
CA PRO A 173 -9.78 -21.69 -2.95
C PRO A 173 -8.55 -21.40 -2.07
N VAL A 174 -7.76 -22.43 -1.80
CA VAL A 174 -6.64 -22.43 -0.84
C VAL A 174 -5.72 -21.20 -0.98
N TRP A 175 -5.24 -20.92 -2.19
CA TRP A 175 -4.36 -19.77 -2.45
C TRP A 175 -5.09 -18.43 -2.33
N GLY A 176 -6.32 -18.34 -2.85
CA GLY A 176 -7.12 -17.12 -2.79
C GLY A 176 -7.45 -16.70 -1.38
N LEU A 177 -7.85 -17.66 -0.55
CA LEU A 177 -8.16 -17.46 0.86
C LEU A 177 -6.92 -17.06 1.67
N SER A 178 -5.77 -17.71 1.40
CA SER A 178 -4.50 -17.39 2.07
C SER A 178 -4.02 -15.97 1.76
N ILE A 179 -4.07 -15.57 0.50
CA ILE A 179 -3.66 -14.21 0.08
C ILE A 179 -4.63 -13.16 0.61
N ALA A 180 -5.94 -13.42 0.58
CA ALA A 180 -6.93 -12.50 1.12
C ALA A 180 -6.71 -12.19 2.61
N ALA A 181 -6.32 -13.18 3.40
CA ALA A 181 -6.04 -13.01 4.82
C ALA A 181 -4.84 -12.07 5.10
N ILE A 182 -3.80 -12.13 4.27
CA ILE A 182 -2.56 -11.35 4.47
C ILE A 182 -2.45 -10.11 3.56
N ILE A 183 -3.50 -9.78 2.81
CA ILE A 183 -3.51 -8.69 1.82
C ILE A 183 -3.07 -7.35 2.42
N LEU A 184 -3.32 -7.14 3.72
CA LEU A 184 -2.93 -5.93 4.43
C LEU A 184 -1.41 -5.71 4.47
N PHE A 185 -0.61 -6.77 4.47
CA PHE A 185 0.85 -6.67 4.47
C PHE A 185 1.43 -6.38 3.08
N VAL A 186 0.60 -6.37 2.02
CA VAL A 186 1.07 -5.99 0.70
C VAL A 186 1.54 -4.52 0.76
N PRO A 187 2.81 -4.23 0.42
CA PRO A 187 3.44 -2.94 0.70
C PRO A 187 3.04 -1.88 -0.35
N GLY A 188 1.74 -1.62 -0.52
CA GLY A 188 1.20 -0.77 -1.59
C GLY A 188 1.71 0.67 -1.55
N LEU A 189 1.86 1.27 -0.36
CA LEU A 189 2.44 2.62 -0.23
C LEU A 189 3.92 2.65 -0.56
N SER A 190 4.70 1.66 -0.12
CA SER A 190 6.12 1.56 -0.46
C SER A 190 6.30 1.43 -1.97
N ILE A 191 5.48 0.62 -2.64
CA ILE A 191 5.47 0.49 -4.11
C ILE A 191 5.14 1.85 -4.75
N ALA A 192 4.05 2.51 -4.33
CA ALA A 192 3.65 3.80 -4.90
C ALA A 192 4.74 4.88 -4.72
N ASN A 193 5.33 4.98 -3.53
CA ASN A 193 6.42 5.92 -3.24
C ASN A 193 7.69 5.57 -4.02
N ALA A 194 8.01 4.29 -4.18
CA ALA A 194 9.17 3.86 -4.94
C ALA A 194 9.08 4.29 -6.42
N LEU A 195 7.92 4.06 -7.02
CA LEU A 195 7.65 4.42 -8.41
C LEU A 195 7.60 5.93 -8.60
N GLU A 196 7.05 6.66 -7.62
CA GLU A 196 7.10 8.12 -7.62
C GLU A 196 8.56 8.63 -7.54
N CYS A 197 9.39 8.11 -6.64
CA CYS A 197 10.81 8.43 -6.56
C CYS A 197 11.55 8.17 -7.88
N LEU A 198 11.35 7.00 -8.50
CA LEU A 198 11.95 6.67 -9.79
C LEU A 198 11.51 7.63 -10.90
N ALA A 199 10.22 8.00 -10.94
CA ALA A 199 9.71 8.97 -11.91
C ALA A 199 10.34 10.38 -11.75
N PHE A 200 10.77 10.74 -10.55
CA PHE A 200 11.46 12.00 -10.25
C PHE A 200 13.00 11.87 -10.23
N ASN A 201 13.57 10.77 -10.74
CA ASN A 201 15.01 10.48 -10.78
C ASN A 201 15.68 10.36 -9.40
N ASP A 202 14.93 10.11 -8.33
CA ASP A 202 15.46 9.72 -7.02
C ASP A 202 15.70 8.20 -7.00
N LEU A 203 16.80 7.80 -7.67
CA LEU A 203 17.12 6.40 -7.94
C LEU A 203 17.42 5.62 -6.65
N VAL A 204 18.12 6.21 -5.69
CA VAL A 204 18.53 5.53 -4.45
C VAL A 204 17.31 5.21 -3.59
N SER A 205 16.43 6.18 -3.37
CA SER A 205 15.20 5.95 -2.60
C SER A 205 14.23 5.04 -3.33
N GLY A 206 14.07 5.25 -4.65
CA GLY A 206 13.17 4.45 -5.48
C GLY A 206 13.55 2.97 -5.50
N THR A 207 14.82 2.66 -5.77
CA THR A 207 15.31 1.27 -5.77
C THR A 207 15.27 0.65 -4.37
N GLY A 208 15.61 1.40 -3.31
CA GLY A 208 15.53 0.92 -1.93
C GLY A 208 14.12 0.54 -1.50
N LEU A 209 13.12 1.37 -1.82
CA LEU A 209 11.70 1.09 -1.53
C LEU A 209 11.14 -0.08 -2.36
N LEU A 210 11.54 -0.21 -3.64
CA LEU A 210 11.19 -1.37 -4.46
C LEU A 210 11.80 -2.66 -3.91
N ALA A 211 13.07 -2.65 -3.56
CA ALA A 211 13.75 -3.82 -2.98
C ALA A 211 13.10 -4.24 -1.66
N HIS A 212 12.75 -3.27 -0.80
CA HIS A 212 11.98 -3.54 0.41
C HIS A 212 10.62 -4.17 0.12
N SER A 213 9.89 -3.62 -0.85
CA SER A 213 8.57 -4.13 -1.25
C SER A 213 8.65 -5.56 -1.77
N LEU A 214 9.65 -5.86 -2.61
CA LEU A 214 9.91 -7.21 -3.11
C LEU A 214 10.25 -8.18 -1.98
N PHE A 215 11.05 -7.75 -1.01
CA PHE A 215 11.40 -8.56 0.15
C PHE A 215 10.17 -8.92 0.99
N VAL A 216 9.25 -7.96 1.23
CA VAL A 216 7.98 -8.23 1.91
C VAL A 216 7.12 -9.23 1.12
N LEU A 217 6.95 -9.04 -0.19
CA LEU A 217 6.21 -9.99 -1.04
C LEU A 217 6.80 -11.40 -1.00
N MET A 218 8.13 -11.51 -1.00
CA MET A 218 8.82 -12.80 -0.85
C MET A 218 8.54 -13.46 0.50
N LYS A 219 8.55 -12.71 1.62
CA LYS A 219 8.16 -13.25 2.94
C LYS A 219 6.74 -13.79 2.93
N LEU A 220 5.79 -13.05 2.34
CA LEU A 220 4.39 -13.45 2.26
C LEU A 220 4.23 -14.73 1.43
N PHE A 221 4.86 -14.78 0.25
CA PHE A 221 4.79 -15.93 -0.64
C PHE A 221 5.39 -17.19 -0.02
N ILE A 222 6.63 -17.10 0.48
CA ILE A 222 7.32 -18.23 1.12
C ILE A 222 6.57 -18.65 2.39
N GLY A 223 6.06 -17.69 3.17
CA GLY A 223 5.24 -17.96 4.36
C GLY A 223 4.00 -18.79 4.03
N ILE A 224 3.19 -18.36 3.04
CA ILE A 224 2.03 -19.15 2.60
C ILE A 224 2.48 -20.54 2.13
N TYR A 225 3.47 -20.62 1.24
CA TYR A 225 3.91 -21.88 0.65
C TYR A 225 4.36 -22.90 1.70
N ILE A 226 5.22 -22.48 2.63
CA ILE A 226 5.67 -23.33 3.74
C ILE A 226 4.49 -23.67 4.65
N GLY A 227 3.61 -22.71 4.96
CA GLY A 227 2.45 -22.94 5.82
C GLY A 227 1.49 -23.99 5.24
N LEU A 228 1.19 -23.91 3.94
CA LEU A 228 0.39 -24.90 3.23
C LEU A 228 1.08 -26.27 3.21
N SER A 229 2.37 -26.31 2.86
CA SER A 229 3.15 -27.56 2.79
C SER A 229 3.22 -28.27 4.15
N LEU A 230 3.43 -27.51 5.24
CA LEU A 230 3.39 -28.05 6.60
C LEU A 230 2.00 -28.51 6.99
N GLY A 231 0.97 -27.71 6.65
CA GLY A 231 -0.42 -28.09 6.89
C GLY A 231 -0.79 -29.41 6.22
N ASP A 232 -0.38 -29.62 4.97
CA ASP A 232 -0.64 -30.86 4.24
C ASP A 232 0.03 -32.07 4.88
N VAL A 233 1.20 -31.89 5.49
CA VAL A 233 1.88 -32.93 6.27
C VAL A 233 1.15 -33.22 7.59
N PHE A 234 0.66 -32.19 8.28
CA PHE A 234 0.00 -32.36 9.57
C PHE A 234 -1.44 -32.86 9.47
N TRP A 235 -2.17 -32.42 8.46
CA TRP A 235 -3.62 -32.62 8.34
C TRP A 235 -4.02 -33.51 7.15
N GLY A 236 -3.08 -33.85 6.26
CA GLY A 236 -3.35 -34.54 5.01
C GLY A 236 -3.75 -33.57 3.89
N GLN A 237 -3.75 -34.09 2.66
CA GLN A 237 -4.15 -33.33 1.47
C GLN A 237 -5.65 -33.02 1.51
N GLY A 238 -5.99 -31.73 1.65
CA GLY A 238 -7.37 -31.26 1.64
C GLY A 238 -7.97 -31.18 0.24
N ILE A 239 -9.28 -30.90 0.17
CA ILE A 239 -9.99 -30.75 -1.11
C ILE A 239 -9.82 -29.31 -1.58
N SER A 240 -8.89 -29.08 -2.51
CA SER A 240 -8.81 -27.80 -3.21
C SER A 240 -9.96 -27.71 -4.22
N ALA A 241 -10.89 -26.79 -3.98
CA ALA A 241 -12.01 -26.57 -4.88
C ALA A 241 -11.74 -25.40 -5.82
N PRO A 242 -12.21 -25.47 -7.09
CA PRO A 242 -12.17 -24.33 -7.99
C PRO A 242 -12.98 -23.18 -7.39
N ASN A 243 -12.52 -21.95 -7.64
CA ASN A 243 -13.15 -20.76 -7.11
C ASN A 243 -14.48 -20.49 -7.85
N VAL A 244 -15.58 -21.06 -7.37
CA VAL A 244 -16.91 -20.75 -7.88
C VAL A 244 -17.42 -19.51 -7.16
N SER A 245 -17.71 -18.46 -7.92
CA SER A 245 -18.29 -17.23 -7.36
C SER A 245 -19.75 -17.46 -7.01
N GLU A 246 -20.04 -17.62 -5.73
CA GLU A 246 -21.40 -17.64 -5.17
C GLU A 246 -21.81 -16.26 -4.63
N VAL A 247 -20.97 -15.24 -4.88
CA VAL A 247 -21.20 -13.87 -4.42
C VAL A 247 -22.43 -13.28 -5.10
N TYR A 248 -23.38 -12.79 -4.31
CA TYR A 248 -24.55 -12.09 -4.84
C TYR A 248 -24.16 -10.74 -5.45
N PHE A 249 -24.89 -10.30 -6.48
CA PHE A 249 -24.59 -9.08 -7.25
C PHE A 249 -24.44 -7.82 -6.39
N TRP A 250 -25.14 -7.72 -5.25
CA TRP A 250 -25.11 -6.55 -4.36
C TRP A 250 -23.88 -6.52 -3.44
N MET A 251 -23.28 -7.68 -3.15
CA MET A 251 -22.21 -7.80 -2.15
C MET A 251 -20.94 -7.01 -2.52
N PRO A 252 -20.45 -6.99 -3.77
CA PRO A 252 -19.30 -6.17 -4.15
C PRO A 252 -19.51 -4.67 -3.91
N PHE A 253 -20.74 -4.17 -4.07
CA PHE A 253 -21.07 -2.76 -3.83
C PHE A 253 -21.00 -2.37 -2.34
N VAL A 254 -21.15 -3.34 -1.44
CA VAL A 254 -20.98 -3.14 0.01
C VAL A 254 -19.54 -3.42 0.43
N ALA A 255 -18.94 -4.47 -0.12
CA ALA A 255 -17.58 -4.90 0.20
C ALA A 255 -16.54 -3.85 -0.21
N LEU A 256 -16.72 -3.16 -1.34
CA LEU A 256 -15.74 -2.18 -1.81
C LEU A 256 -15.64 -0.95 -0.89
N PRO A 257 -16.74 -0.26 -0.52
CA PRO A 257 -16.69 0.80 0.48
C PRO A 257 -16.17 0.31 1.83
N LEU A 258 -16.56 -0.90 2.26
CA LEU A 258 -16.09 -1.48 3.52
C LEU A 258 -14.57 -1.74 3.51
N LEU A 259 -14.03 -2.24 2.40
CA LEU A 259 -12.59 -2.42 2.20
C LEU A 259 -11.86 -1.07 2.23
N SER A 260 -12.34 -0.10 1.45
CA SER A 260 -11.75 1.25 1.39
C SER A 260 -11.74 1.93 2.77
N PHE A 261 -12.85 1.82 3.51
CA PHE A 261 -12.94 2.33 4.88
C PHE A 261 -11.97 1.62 5.82
N SER A 262 -11.91 0.30 5.79
CA SER A 262 -11.06 -0.50 6.68
C SER A 262 -9.57 -0.24 6.44
N VAL A 263 -9.14 -0.20 5.17
CA VAL A 263 -7.76 0.16 4.80
C VAL A 263 -7.45 1.59 5.23
N GLY A 264 -8.38 2.51 5.03
CA GLY A 264 -8.26 3.89 5.50
C GLY A 264 -8.07 4.02 7.01
N VAL A 265 -8.83 3.27 7.80
CA VAL A 265 -8.69 3.22 9.26
C VAL A 265 -7.32 2.65 9.67
N ILE A 266 -6.87 1.56 9.03
CA ILE A 266 -5.61 0.91 9.38
C ILE A 266 -4.41 1.82 9.10
N PHE A 267 -4.43 2.57 8.00
CA PHE A 267 -3.39 3.57 7.68
C PHE A 267 -3.61 4.94 8.35
N ASN A 268 -4.53 5.00 9.31
CA ASN A 268 -4.88 6.20 10.06
C ASN A 268 -5.19 7.41 9.15
N ALA A 269 -5.96 7.21 8.07
CA ALA A 269 -6.35 8.29 7.18
C ALA A 269 -7.52 9.11 7.75
N ARG A 270 -7.59 10.40 7.44
CA ARG A 270 -8.74 11.24 7.82
C ARG A 270 -9.99 10.75 7.09
N LEU A 271 -11.15 10.78 7.76
CA LEU A 271 -12.43 10.33 7.16
C LEU A 271 -12.73 10.98 5.80
N GLN A 272 -12.39 12.26 5.65
CA GLN A 272 -12.52 12.98 4.38
C GLN A 272 -11.62 12.38 3.29
N ASP A 273 -10.38 12.00 3.63
CA ASP A 273 -9.45 11.40 2.68
C ASP A 273 -9.88 9.98 2.27
N ILE A 274 -10.46 9.21 3.21
CA ILE A 274 -11.05 7.90 2.95
C ILE A 274 -12.20 8.04 1.94
N ALA A 275 -13.11 8.98 2.15
CA ALA A 275 -14.22 9.22 1.24
C ALA A 275 -13.74 9.65 -0.16
N LEU A 276 -12.72 10.50 -0.23
CA LEU A 276 -12.13 10.97 -1.48
C LEU A 276 -11.31 9.91 -2.21
N ALA A 277 -10.83 8.88 -1.52
CA ALA A 277 -10.13 7.73 -2.09
C ALA A 277 -11.07 6.65 -2.64
N LEU A 278 -12.37 6.69 -2.33
CA LEU A 278 -13.34 5.70 -2.78
C LEU A 278 -13.46 5.61 -4.33
N PRO A 279 -13.44 6.70 -5.11
CA PRO A 279 -13.40 6.60 -6.58
C PRO A 279 -12.17 5.84 -7.09
N VAL A 280 -11.04 5.98 -6.39
CA VAL A 280 -9.77 5.33 -6.74
C VAL A 280 -9.83 3.83 -6.45
N THR A 281 -10.55 3.41 -5.39
CA THR A 281 -10.78 1.99 -5.10
C THR A 281 -11.75 1.34 -6.09
N ILE A 282 -12.79 2.06 -6.51
CA ILE A 282 -13.69 1.65 -7.61
C ILE A 282 -12.89 1.43 -8.90
N LEU A 283 -12.04 2.40 -9.26
CA LEU A 283 -11.16 2.28 -10.43
C LEU A 283 -10.17 1.13 -10.28
N GLY A 284 -9.57 0.93 -9.10
CA GLY A 284 -8.66 -0.20 -8.86
C GLY A 284 -9.34 -1.55 -9.09
N MET A 285 -10.62 -1.67 -8.72
CA MET A 285 -11.37 -2.91 -8.88
C MET A 285 -11.85 -3.13 -10.33
N TRP A 286 -12.55 -2.17 -10.94
CA TRP A 286 -13.19 -2.38 -12.24
C TRP A 286 -12.49 -1.69 -13.41
N GLY A 287 -11.57 -0.78 -13.14
CA GLY A 287 -10.82 -0.04 -14.18
C GLY A 287 -10.17 -0.96 -15.21
N PRO A 288 -9.46 -2.04 -14.85
CA PRO A 288 -8.78 -2.87 -15.84
C PRO A 288 -9.74 -3.58 -16.80
N LEU A 289 -10.97 -3.87 -16.34
CA LEU A 289 -12.03 -4.44 -17.17
C LEU A 289 -12.67 -3.38 -18.09
N LEU A 290 -12.89 -2.18 -17.56
CA LEU A 290 -13.56 -1.09 -18.28
C LEU A 290 -12.64 -0.37 -19.27
N LEU A 291 -11.33 -0.39 -19.03
CA LEU A 291 -10.31 0.38 -19.74
C LEU A 291 -9.37 -0.49 -20.59
N ASP A 292 -9.74 -1.74 -20.86
CA ASP A 292 -8.96 -2.68 -21.67
C ASP A 292 -8.79 -2.16 -23.13
N PHE A 293 -9.85 -1.61 -23.73
CA PHE A 293 -9.88 -1.16 -25.13
C PHE A 293 -9.38 -2.19 -26.16
N GLY A 294 -9.47 -3.49 -25.84
CA GLY A 294 -9.04 -4.60 -26.70
C GLY A 294 -7.54 -4.92 -26.59
N GLY A 295 -6.81 -4.28 -25.69
CA GLY A 295 -5.39 -4.53 -25.39
C GLY A 295 -5.14 -5.55 -24.29
N GLY A 296 -6.18 -6.21 -23.81
CA GLY A 296 -6.16 -7.12 -22.69
C GLY A 296 -5.95 -6.42 -21.34
N TRP A 297 -5.81 -7.26 -20.31
CA TRP A 297 -5.59 -6.86 -18.92
C TRP A 297 -4.37 -5.96 -18.70
N ILE A 298 -3.34 -6.11 -19.54
CA ILE A 298 -2.10 -5.30 -19.47
C ILE A 298 -2.44 -3.83 -19.74
N VAL A 299 -3.12 -3.56 -20.86
CA VAL A 299 -3.52 -2.19 -21.24
C VAL A 299 -4.55 -1.63 -20.26
N GLY A 300 -5.53 -2.43 -19.86
CA GLY A 300 -6.50 -2.04 -18.84
C GLY A 300 -5.86 -1.64 -17.52
N THR A 301 -4.89 -2.40 -17.04
CA THR A 301 -4.16 -2.12 -15.80
C THR A 301 -3.31 -0.86 -15.91
N TRP A 302 -2.60 -0.69 -17.04
CA TRP A 302 -1.81 0.51 -17.32
C TRP A 302 -2.67 1.77 -17.31
N LEU A 303 -3.78 1.78 -18.04
CA LEU A 303 -4.65 2.96 -18.13
C LEU A 303 -5.34 3.25 -16.80
N THR A 304 -5.74 2.21 -16.07
CA THR A 304 -6.29 2.35 -14.72
C THR A 304 -5.30 3.00 -13.77
N ALA A 305 -4.05 2.51 -13.72
CA ALA A 305 -3.01 3.07 -12.87
C ALA A 305 -2.72 4.54 -13.23
N MET A 306 -2.77 4.88 -14.52
CA MET A 306 -2.65 6.25 -15.00
C MET A 306 -3.79 7.14 -14.48
N VAL A 307 -5.06 6.72 -14.65
CA VAL A 307 -6.23 7.50 -14.19
C VAL A 307 -6.23 7.68 -12.68
N ILE A 308 -5.94 6.61 -11.92
CA ILE A 308 -5.79 6.65 -10.45
C ILE A 308 -4.76 7.71 -10.04
N THR A 309 -3.60 7.71 -10.72
CA THR A 309 -2.50 8.63 -10.40
C THR A 309 -2.84 10.07 -10.78
N LEU A 310 -3.50 10.30 -11.93
CA LEU A 310 -3.98 11.63 -12.32
C LEU A 310 -5.02 12.17 -11.35
N TYR A 311 -5.97 11.34 -10.91
CA TYR A 311 -6.98 11.74 -9.95
C TYR A 311 -6.35 12.09 -8.58
N GLY A 312 -5.47 11.23 -8.08
CA GLY A 312 -4.79 11.46 -6.80
C GLY A 312 -3.91 12.71 -6.80
N THR A 313 -3.18 12.97 -7.90
CA THR A 313 -2.35 14.19 -8.05
C THR A 313 -3.20 15.46 -8.22
N TRP A 314 -4.33 15.38 -8.91
CA TRP A 314 -5.29 16.47 -9.01
C TRP A 314 -5.91 16.83 -7.65
N LEU A 315 -6.35 15.83 -6.88
CA LEU A 315 -6.86 16.04 -5.51
C LEU A 315 -5.79 16.65 -4.60
N ALA A 316 -4.57 16.12 -4.67
CA ALA A 316 -3.43 16.63 -3.91
C ALA A 316 -3.23 18.13 -4.13
N LYS A 317 -3.32 18.60 -5.39
CA LYS A 317 -3.23 20.03 -5.70
C LYS A 317 -4.42 20.82 -5.16
N ARG A 318 -5.65 20.31 -5.30
CA ARG A 318 -6.83 20.99 -4.77
C ARG A 318 -6.82 21.13 -3.25
N LEU A 319 -6.29 20.13 -2.55
CA LEU A 319 -6.29 20.06 -1.09
C LEU A 319 -4.97 20.51 -0.46
N LYS A 320 -3.97 20.89 -1.28
CA LYS A 320 -2.60 21.23 -0.85
C LYS A 320 -1.96 20.11 -0.01
N LEU A 321 -2.13 18.86 -0.46
CA LEU A 321 -1.64 17.64 0.17
C LEU A 321 -0.78 16.84 -0.81
N THR A 322 -0.38 15.63 -0.44
CA THR A 322 0.34 14.69 -1.31
C THR A 322 -0.60 13.66 -1.92
N GLY A 323 -0.41 13.35 -3.21
CA GLY A 323 -1.26 12.39 -3.94
C GLY A 323 -1.16 10.96 -3.42
N ALA A 324 -0.04 10.61 -2.78
CA ALA A 324 0.19 9.29 -2.21
C ALA A 324 -0.94 8.84 -1.26
N ILE A 325 -1.52 9.77 -0.47
CA ILE A 325 -2.63 9.49 0.44
C ILE A 325 -3.82 8.83 -0.28
N TYR A 326 -4.12 9.28 -1.51
CA TYR A 326 -5.27 8.81 -2.27
C TYR A 326 -4.94 7.65 -3.21
N ILE A 327 -3.74 7.66 -3.79
CA ILE A 327 -3.30 6.68 -4.80
C ILE A 327 -3.18 5.27 -4.20
N VAL A 328 -2.69 5.17 -2.96
CA VAL A 328 -2.39 3.89 -2.28
C VAL A 328 -3.56 2.92 -2.28
N GLN A 329 -4.77 3.40 -2.00
CA GLN A 329 -5.93 2.52 -1.85
C GLN A 329 -6.30 1.82 -3.16
N GLY A 330 -6.20 2.52 -4.29
CA GLY A 330 -6.44 1.91 -5.61
C GLY A 330 -5.31 1.01 -6.03
N ILE A 331 -4.05 1.40 -5.77
CA ILE A 331 -2.89 0.58 -6.11
C ILE A 331 -2.92 -0.75 -5.35
N ILE A 332 -3.26 -0.77 -4.06
CA ILE A 332 -3.38 -2.02 -3.26
C ILE A 332 -4.33 -3.02 -3.92
N ILE A 333 -5.47 -2.57 -4.43
CA ILE A 333 -6.45 -3.43 -5.11
C ILE A 333 -5.93 -3.89 -6.48
N LEU A 334 -5.21 -2.99 -7.17
CA LEU A 334 -4.67 -3.22 -8.51
C LEU A 334 -3.43 -4.13 -8.52
N VAL A 335 -2.70 -4.26 -7.40
CA VAL A 335 -1.48 -5.08 -7.32
C VAL A 335 -1.77 -6.50 -7.81
N PRO A 336 -0.87 -7.09 -8.62
CA PRO A 336 -1.09 -8.37 -9.29
C PRO A 336 -1.58 -9.50 -8.40
N GLY A 337 -1.28 -9.49 -7.09
CA GLY A 337 -1.72 -10.51 -6.14
C GLY A 337 -3.23 -10.77 -6.16
N SER A 338 -4.07 -9.77 -6.45
CA SER A 338 -5.53 -9.94 -6.55
C SER A 338 -5.99 -10.64 -7.84
N ARG A 339 -5.24 -10.51 -8.94
CA ARG A 339 -5.62 -10.99 -10.29
C ARG A 339 -4.81 -12.17 -10.78
N VAL A 340 -3.59 -12.34 -10.29
CA VAL A 340 -2.80 -13.56 -10.40
C VAL A 340 -3.59 -14.76 -9.84
N LEU A 341 -4.36 -14.55 -8.78
CA LEU A 341 -5.29 -15.54 -8.23
C LEU A 341 -6.43 -15.91 -9.20
N MET A 342 -6.95 -14.94 -9.95
CA MET A 342 -7.97 -15.17 -10.98
C MET A 342 -7.38 -15.83 -12.23
N GLY A 343 -6.18 -15.43 -12.65
CA GLY A 343 -5.48 -15.99 -13.81
C GLY A 343 -5.01 -17.42 -13.57
N ALA A 344 -4.45 -17.71 -12.38
CA ALA A 344 -4.04 -19.06 -12.00
C ALA A 344 -5.23 -20.03 -11.84
N THR A 345 -6.42 -19.49 -11.56
CA THR A 345 -7.66 -20.31 -11.53
C THR A 345 -8.27 -20.49 -12.92
N GLN A 346 -8.03 -19.59 -13.88
CA GLN A 346 -8.51 -19.74 -15.27
C GLN A 346 -7.55 -20.54 -16.18
N SER A 347 -6.22 -20.44 -15.97
CA SER A 347 -5.22 -21.15 -16.79
C SER A 347 -5.20 -22.66 -16.56
N LEU A 348 -5.79 -23.14 -15.46
CA LEU A 348 -5.95 -24.58 -15.20
C LEU A 348 -7.17 -25.20 -15.93
N PHE A 349 -8.05 -24.39 -16.56
CA PHE A 349 -9.36 -24.86 -17.05
C PHE A 349 -9.69 -24.56 -18.52
N ALA A 350 -8.82 -23.94 -19.30
CA ALA A 350 -9.09 -23.76 -20.74
C ALA A 350 -7.83 -23.97 -21.58
N GLU A 351 -7.78 -25.09 -22.29
CA GLU A 351 -6.81 -25.28 -23.38
C GLU A 351 -6.93 -24.17 -24.43
N SER A 352 -5.77 -23.70 -24.86
CA SER A 352 -5.48 -22.99 -26.11
C SER A 352 -5.94 -21.53 -26.26
N LEU A 353 -5.10 -20.60 -25.77
CA LEU A 353 -4.64 -19.47 -26.58
C LEU A 353 -3.14 -19.29 -26.33
N MET A 354 -2.39 -18.99 -27.38
CA MET A 354 -0.93 -19.12 -27.49
C MET A 354 -0.13 -18.52 -26.32
N ALA A 355 0.97 -19.21 -25.97
CA ALA A 355 2.05 -18.78 -25.09
C ALA A 355 1.58 -18.39 -23.67
N ASP A 356 1.20 -19.40 -22.89
CA ASP A 356 0.81 -19.27 -21.49
C ASP A 356 1.97 -18.65 -20.69
N ALA A 357 1.86 -17.35 -20.43
CA ALA A 357 2.76 -16.65 -19.54
C ALA A 357 2.61 -17.30 -18.17
N SER A 358 3.70 -17.87 -17.63
CA SER A 358 3.70 -18.40 -16.26
C SER A 358 3.04 -17.39 -15.33
N VAL A 359 2.34 -17.85 -14.30
CA VAL A 359 1.70 -16.98 -13.30
C VAL A 359 2.62 -15.83 -12.84
N GLY A 360 3.93 -16.10 -12.72
CA GLY A 360 4.95 -15.10 -12.44
C GLY A 360 5.17 -14.07 -13.56
N LEU A 361 5.17 -14.47 -14.84
CA LEU A 361 5.25 -13.56 -15.98
C LEU A 361 4.02 -12.64 -16.05
N SER A 362 2.82 -13.18 -15.83
CA SER A 362 1.59 -12.38 -15.76
C SER A 362 1.63 -11.36 -14.61
N ALA A 363 2.13 -11.78 -13.43
CA ALA A 363 2.32 -10.88 -12.30
C ALA A 363 3.31 -9.75 -12.62
N PHE A 364 4.43 -10.10 -13.27
CA PHE A 364 5.45 -9.16 -13.70
C PHE A 364 4.93 -8.14 -14.72
N LEU A 365 4.16 -8.60 -15.72
CA LEU A 365 3.56 -7.73 -16.73
C LEU A 365 2.51 -6.78 -16.13
N MET A 366 1.67 -7.25 -15.22
CA MET A 366 0.73 -6.40 -14.50
C MET A 366 1.47 -5.36 -13.64
N PHE A 367 2.51 -5.76 -12.90
CA PHE A 367 3.32 -4.82 -12.13
C PHE A 367 3.95 -3.76 -13.05
N SER A 368 4.55 -4.20 -14.16
CA SER A 368 5.14 -3.30 -15.17
C SER A 368 4.11 -2.33 -15.77
N SER A 369 2.87 -2.79 -15.96
CA SER A 369 1.75 -1.96 -16.43
C SER A 369 1.39 -0.88 -15.42
N ILE A 370 1.32 -1.23 -14.13
CA ILE A 370 1.10 -0.26 -13.05
C ILE A 370 2.22 0.77 -13.04
N VAL A 371 3.49 0.33 -13.05
CA VAL A 371 4.66 1.22 -13.13
C VAL A 371 4.55 2.19 -14.30
N ALA A 372 4.34 1.66 -15.50
CA ALA A 372 4.23 2.48 -16.71
C ALA A 372 3.07 3.48 -16.64
N GLY A 373 1.94 3.08 -16.05
CA GLY A 373 0.76 3.94 -15.92
C GLY A 373 1.00 5.10 -14.94
N GLN A 374 1.61 4.80 -13.79
CA GLN A 374 1.99 5.84 -12.82
C GLN A 374 3.03 6.80 -13.37
N VAL A 375 4.08 6.30 -14.04
CA VAL A 375 5.12 7.13 -14.66
C VAL A 375 4.52 8.00 -15.76
N THR A 376 3.61 7.46 -16.58
CA THR A 376 2.94 8.23 -17.65
C THR A 376 2.09 9.36 -17.05
N ALA A 377 1.28 9.06 -16.03
CA ALA A 377 0.50 10.08 -15.34
C ALA A 377 1.39 11.16 -14.70
N LEU A 378 2.46 10.75 -14.01
CA LEU A 378 3.40 11.67 -13.39
C LEU A 378 4.13 12.51 -14.44
N ALA A 379 4.54 11.95 -15.57
CA ALA A 379 5.18 12.70 -16.66
C ALA A 379 4.25 13.76 -17.27
N LEU A 380 3.00 13.38 -17.54
CA LEU A 380 1.96 14.30 -18.05
C LEU A 380 1.66 15.44 -17.07
N TYR A 381 1.64 15.14 -15.77
CA TYR A 381 1.37 16.12 -14.73
C TYR A 381 2.61 16.98 -14.37
N SER A 382 3.81 16.39 -14.43
CA SER A 382 5.08 16.94 -13.95
C SER A 382 5.64 18.07 -14.83
N GLN A 383 5.40 18.06 -16.15
CA GLN A 383 5.95 19.11 -17.04
C GLN A 383 5.48 20.53 -16.71
N LYS A 384 4.37 20.70 -15.97
CA LYS A 384 3.87 22.04 -15.60
C LYS A 384 4.20 22.48 -14.17
N ASN A 385 4.70 21.57 -13.32
CA ASN A 385 4.66 21.75 -11.86
C ASN A 385 5.95 21.32 -11.13
N ARG A 386 7.14 21.49 -11.74
CA ARG A 386 8.44 21.36 -11.03
C ARG A 386 8.49 22.15 -9.71
N ASN A 387 7.64 23.17 -9.58
CA ASN A 387 7.44 24.00 -8.38
C ASN A 387 6.08 23.66 -7.71
N LEU A 388 5.96 22.55 -6.99
CA LEU A 388 4.77 22.24 -6.16
C LEU A 388 4.71 23.05 -4.85
N VAL A 389 5.47 24.13 -4.79
CA VAL A 389 5.55 25.09 -3.67
C VAL A 389 4.78 26.38 -4.00
N SER A 390 4.13 26.46 -5.17
CA SER A 390 3.15 27.52 -5.48
C SER A 390 1.74 26.95 -5.62
#